data_AF-A0A818LYT0-F1
#
_entry.id   AF-A0A818LYT0-F1
#
_cell.length_a   1.000
_cell.length_b   1.000
_cell.length_c   1.000
_cell.angle_alpha   90.00
_cell.angle_beta   90.00
_cell.angle_gamma   90.00
#
_symmetry.space_group_name_H-M   'P 1'
#
loop_
_entity.id
_entity.type
_entity.pdbx_description
1 polymer ?
#
loop_
_entity_poly.entity_id
_entity_poly.type
_entity_poly.pdbx_seq_one_letter_code
_entity_poly.pdbx_strand_id
1 'polypeptide(L)'
;MNRRVVRWPRRNRDIEKETLISNITCAGLAMDGNGYLYFVDSQEHEVRRYRIGDTIGTVVAGGNENGTRLDQLSNPECVFIDRDHSV
;
A
#
# COMPACT_ATOMS: atom_id res chain seq x y z
N MET A 1 -4.77 -15.98 4.80
CA MET A 1 -4.31 -14.80 4.02
C MET A 1 -2.92 -14.39 4.47
N ASN A 2 -2.04 -14.02 3.53
CA ASN A 2 -0.70 -13.55 3.82
C ASN A 2 -0.77 -12.03 4.09
N ARG A 3 -0.89 -11.62 5.37
CA ARG A 3 -1.12 -10.22 5.80
C ARG A 3 0.15 -9.36 5.72
N ARG A 4 0.79 -9.30 4.56
CA ARG A 4 2.06 -8.56 4.37
C ARG A 4 2.41 -8.27 2.92
N VAL A 5 3.22 -7.24 2.73
CA VAL A 5 3.97 -6.97 1.50
C VAL A 5 5.44 -7.32 1.73
N VAL A 6 6.02 -7.97 0.72
CA VAL A 6 7.36 -8.57 0.77
C VAL A 6 8.12 -8.21 -0.50
N ARG A 7 9.41 -7.92 -0.37
CA ARG A 7 10.32 -7.59 -1.45
C ARG A 7 11.31 -8.72 -1.66
N TRP A 8 11.46 -9.15 -2.91
CA TRP A 8 12.44 -10.15 -3.31
C TRP A 8 13.61 -9.54 -4.09
N PRO A 9 14.85 -9.97 -3.80
CA PRO A 9 16.01 -9.64 -4.60
C PRO A 9 15.91 -10.31 -5.98
N ARG A 10 16.17 -9.54 -7.05
CA ARG A 10 16.03 -10.04 -8.43
C ARG A 10 17.19 -10.90 -8.92
N ARG A 11 18.42 -10.67 -8.41
CA ARG A 11 19.65 -11.26 -8.95
C ARG A 11 20.35 -12.24 -8.02
N ASN A 12 20.09 -12.18 -6.73
CA ASN A 12 20.74 -13.04 -5.75
C ASN A 12 19.67 -13.79 -4.96
N ARG A 13 19.45 -15.06 -5.32
CA ARG A 13 18.39 -15.91 -4.72
C ARG A 13 18.75 -16.38 -3.32
N ASP A 14 20.00 -16.18 -2.89
CA ASP A 14 20.50 -16.53 -1.56
C ASP A 14 20.21 -15.43 -0.53
N ILE A 15 19.81 -14.24 -0.98
CA ILE A 15 19.36 -13.16 -0.09
C ILE A 15 17.89 -13.42 0.28
N GLU A 16 17.62 -13.45 1.58
CA GLU A 16 16.26 -13.63 2.08
C GLU A 16 15.33 -12.48 1.67
N LYS A 17 14.04 -12.80 1.49
CA LYS A 17 13.01 -11.80 1.24
C LYS A 17 12.87 -10.88 2.44
N GLU A 18 12.64 -9.61 2.18
CA GLU A 18 12.38 -8.60 3.20
C GLU A 18 10.88 -8.39 3.34
N THR A 19 10.35 -8.40 4.58
CA THR A 19 8.97 -7.96 4.82
C THR A 19 8.98 -6.45 5.00
N LEU A 20 8.31 -5.74 4.09
CA LEU A 20 8.23 -4.27 4.14
C LEU A 20 7.10 -3.81 5.04
N ILE A 21 5.93 -4.43 4.90
CA ILE A 21 4.71 -4.05 5.62
C ILE A 21 4.04 -5.32 6.11
N SER A 22 3.56 -5.31 7.35
CA SER A 22 2.85 -6.42 7.97
C SER A 22 1.49 -5.97 8.51
N ASN A 23 0.65 -6.95 8.83
CA ASN A 23 -0.69 -6.77 9.39
C ASN A 23 -1.68 -6.01 8.51
N ILE A 24 -1.55 -6.09 7.19
CA ILE A 24 -2.44 -5.42 6.24
C ILE A 24 -3.29 -6.42 5.44
N THR A 25 -4.47 -5.99 5.01
CA THR A 25 -5.27 -6.73 4.02
C THR A 25 -5.07 -6.10 2.64
N CYS A 26 -3.91 -6.41 2.05
CA CYS A 26 -3.50 -5.83 0.78
C CYS A 26 -4.36 -6.34 -0.38
N ALA A 27 -5.13 -5.46 -1.02
CA ALA A 27 -5.92 -5.77 -2.22
C ALA A 27 -5.21 -5.31 -3.52
N GLY A 28 -4.50 -4.18 -3.45
CA GLY A 28 -3.79 -3.59 -4.58
C GLY A 28 -2.49 -2.91 -4.15
N LEU A 29 -1.54 -2.81 -5.08
CA LEU A 29 -0.20 -2.26 -4.86
C LEU A 29 0.28 -1.53 -6.11
N ALA A 30 0.85 -0.35 -5.93
CA ALA A 30 1.52 0.44 -6.97
C ALA A 30 2.81 1.07 -6.42
N MET A 31 3.73 1.45 -7.30
CA MET A 31 4.94 2.19 -6.93
C MET A 31 5.11 3.37 -7.89
N ASP A 32 5.44 4.53 -7.35
CA ASP A 32 5.65 5.73 -8.16
C ASP A 32 7.12 5.85 -8.63
N GLY A 33 7.39 6.86 -9.48
CA GLY A 33 8.74 7.13 -9.98
C GLY A 33 9.74 7.59 -8.91
N ASN A 34 9.27 8.01 -7.74
CA ASN A 34 10.10 8.44 -6.61
C ASN A 34 10.43 7.29 -5.63
N GLY A 35 9.88 6.10 -5.88
CA GLY A 35 10.10 4.91 -5.05
C GLY A 35 9.17 4.81 -3.84
N TYR A 36 8.08 5.59 -3.79
CA TYR A 36 7.02 5.39 -2.82
C TYR A 36 6.15 4.21 -3.22
N LEU A 37 5.87 3.35 -2.26
CA LEU A 37 4.93 2.25 -2.39
C LEU A 37 3.56 2.70 -1.93
N TYR A 38 2.55 2.46 -2.76
CA TYR A 38 1.16 2.69 -2.43
C TYR A 38 0.46 1.34 -2.34
N PHE A 39 -0.36 1.16 -1.32
CA PHE A 39 -1.13 -0.06 -1.16
C PHE A 39 -2.51 0.23 -0.60
N VAL A 40 -3.44 -0.64 -0.96
CA VAL A 40 -4.81 -0.62 -0.46
C VAL A 40 -4.87 -1.55 0.74
N ASP A 41 -5.29 -1.04 1.90
CA ASP A 41 -5.75 -1.90 3.00
C ASP A 41 -7.27 -1.96 2.97
N SER A 42 -7.81 -3.03 2.38
CA SER A 42 -9.24 -3.13 2.12
C SER A 42 -10.05 -3.31 3.40
N GLN A 43 -9.44 -3.84 4.46
CA GLN A 43 -10.09 -4.03 5.77
C GLN A 43 -10.24 -2.70 6.51
N GLU A 44 -9.25 -1.82 6.38
CA GLU A 44 -9.25 -0.48 6.98
C GLU A 44 -9.87 0.59 6.07
N HIS A 45 -10.32 0.20 4.86
CA HIS A 45 -10.94 1.09 3.88
C HIS A 45 -10.08 2.32 3.54
N GLU A 46 -8.80 2.08 3.26
CA GLU A 46 -7.82 3.13 3.07
C GLU A 46 -6.76 2.80 2.01
N VAL A 47 -6.13 3.84 1.49
CA VAL A 47 -4.91 3.76 0.69
C VAL A 47 -3.79 4.41 1.47
N ARG A 48 -2.69 3.67 1.65
CA ARG A 48 -1.49 4.16 2.32
C ARG A 48 -0.35 4.33 1.32
N ARG A 49 0.40 5.43 1.49
CA ARG A 49 1.70 5.66 0.89
C ARG A 49 2.79 5.30 1.90
N TYR A 50 3.83 4.62 1.44
CA TYR A 50 4.88 4.07 2.28
C TYR A 50 6.24 4.28 1.61
N ARG A 51 7.18 4.89 2.31
CA ARG A 51 8.59 4.89 1.89
C ARG A 51 9.28 3.68 2.51
N ILE A 52 10.14 3.01 1.76
CA ILE A 52 10.92 1.88 2.29
C ILE A 52 11.73 2.36 3.51
N GLY A 53 11.48 1.74 4.66
CA GLY A 53 12.05 2.12 5.95
C GLY A 53 11.07 2.83 6.90
N ASP A 54 9.91 3.25 6.42
CA ASP A 54 8.84 3.77 7.28
C ASP A 54 8.26 2.64 8.14
N THR A 55 7.61 2.96 9.26
CA THR A 55 6.99 1.95 10.13
C THR A 55 5.48 1.83 9.95
N ILE A 56 4.79 2.91 9.57
CA ILE A 56 3.31 3.00 9.63
C ILE A 56 2.68 3.41 8.29
N GLY A 57 3.44 4.03 7.37
CA GLY A 57 2.89 4.64 6.16
C GLY A 57 1.95 5.82 6.45
N THR A 58 1.60 6.59 5.44
CA THR A 58 0.67 7.73 5.52
C THR A 58 -0.61 7.40 4.77
N VAL A 59 -1.77 7.58 5.40
CA VAL A 59 -3.06 7.49 4.71
C VAL A 59 -3.19 8.66 3.73
N VAL A 60 -3.44 8.36 2.46
CA VAL A 60 -3.57 9.36 1.39
C VAL A 60 -4.98 9.41 0.78
N ALA A 61 -5.79 8.38 1.01
CA ALA A 61 -7.22 8.36 0.69
C ALA A 61 -7.96 7.41 1.64
N GLY A 62 -9.20 7.73 2.00
CA GLY A 62 -9.99 6.95 2.96
C GLY A 62 -9.51 7.09 4.40
N GLY A 63 -9.64 6.00 5.19
CA GLY A 63 -9.19 5.96 6.59
C GLY A 63 -10.18 6.53 7.61
N ASN A 64 -11.40 6.87 7.19
CA ASN A 64 -12.50 7.32 8.05
C ASN A 64 -13.64 6.30 8.08
N GLU A 65 -13.29 5.02 8.20
CA GLU A 65 -14.21 3.88 8.10
C GLU A 65 -14.84 3.72 6.70
N ASN A 66 -15.68 2.69 6.57
CA ASN A 66 -16.44 2.43 5.35
C ASN A 66 -17.48 3.53 5.12
N GLY A 67 -17.52 4.08 3.91
CA GLY A 67 -18.67 4.90 3.52
C GLY A 67 -18.51 5.61 2.19
N THR A 68 -19.37 6.61 2.00
CA THR A 68 -19.55 7.34 0.73
C THR A 68 -19.26 8.83 0.84
N ARG A 69 -18.77 9.29 2.00
CA ARG A 69 -18.30 10.68 2.15
C ARG A 69 -17.03 10.90 1.32
N LEU A 70 -16.72 12.16 1.03
CA LEU A 70 -15.55 12.54 0.23
C LEU A 70 -14.21 12.04 0.80
N ASP A 71 -14.17 11.78 2.11
CA ASP A 71 -13.01 11.34 2.88
C ASP A 71 -13.07 9.84 3.27
N GLN A 72 -13.99 9.07 2.68
CA GLN A 72 -14.18 7.64 2.94
C GLN A 72 -14.00 6.81 1.67
N LEU A 73 -13.58 5.56 1.85
CA LEU A 73 -13.62 4.53 0.80
C LEU A 73 -14.53 3.39 1.28
N SER A 74 -15.01 2.57 0.35
CA SER A 74 -15.81 1.39 0.66
C SER A 74 -15.28 0.20 -0.13
N ASN A 75 -14.68 -0.77 0.57
CA ASN A 75 -13.99 -1.92 -0.03
C ASN A 75 -13.12 -1.58 -1.25
N PRO A 76 -12.09 -0.73 -1.09
CA PRO A 76 -11.17 -0.46 -2.19
C PRO A 76 -10.43 -1.74 -2.59
N GLU A 77 -10.26 -1.96 -3.90
CA GLU A 77 -9.61 -3.17 -4.44
C GLU A 77 -8.30 -2.88 -5.17
N CYS A 78 -8.16 -1.69 -5.75
CA CYS A 78 -6.98 -1.32 -6.53
C CYS A 78 -6.55 0.12 -6.28
N VAL A 79 -5.30 0.43 -6.63
CA VAL A 79 -4.72 1.77 -6.63
C VAL A 79 -3.85 1.92 -7.88
N PHE A 80 -3.92 3.09 -8.50
CA PHE A 80 -3.06 3.50 -9.60
C PHE A 80 -2.52 4.89 -9.28
N ILE A 81 -1.30 5.18 -9.74
CA ILE A 81 -0.65 6.47 -9.52
C ILE A 81 -0.43 7.12 -10.88
N ASP A 82 -0.93 8.35 -11.03
CA ASP A 82 -0.70 9.11 -12.25
C ASP A 82 0.73 9.67 -12.35
N ARG A 83 1.02 10.37 -13.46
CA ARG A 83 2.35 10.93 -13.70
C ARG A 83 2.69 12.09 -12.77
N ASP A 84 1.69 12.71 -12.16
CA ASP A 84 1.84 13.81 -11.22
C ASP A 84 1.92 13.31 -9.76
N HIS A 85 2.00 11.99 -9.57
CA HIS A 85 2.07 11.30 -8.28
C HIS A 85 0.78 11.37 -7.45
N SER A 86 -0.36 11.57 -8.11
CA SER A 86 -1.68 11.55 -7.47
C SER A 86 -2.24 10.12 -7.40
N VAL A 87 -2.94 9.83 -6.30
CA VAL A 87 -3.72 8.61 -6.02
C VAL A 87 -5.18 8.84 -6.40
#